data_AF-A0A0F9JLG1-F1
#
_entry.id   AF-A0A0F9JLG1-F1
#
_cell.length_a   1.000
_cell.length_b   1.000
_cell.length_c   1.000
_cell.angle_alpha   90.00
_cell.angle_beta   90.00
_cell.angle_gamma   90.00
#
_symmetry.space_group_name_H-M   'P 1'
#
loop_
_entity.id
_entity.type
_entity.pdbx_description
1 polymer ?
#
loop_
_entity_poly.entity_id
_entity_poly.type
_entity_poly.pdbx_seq_one_letter_code
_entity_poly.pdbx_strand_id
1 'polypeptide(L)'
;MPLQHDYRPQNFEEFFGNTSQIEMVKKTLQREPEKIPKAYLITGPAGCGKTTLAYLIRDAFGCSIEDFIEIDASVDRGIKHMRAMKEDLEYAPLVGGSSGKQVVLLDEVHGITHDAREAILKTLEKPPPNTMLILCTTEVFDLKDTTKRRCTKVNLKPLLMSDMLSLID
;
A
#
# COMPACT_ATOMS: atom_id res chain seq x y z
N MET A 1 7.48 -12.15 21.59
CA MET A 1 7.02 -11.12 20.63
C MET A 1 5.53 -11.32 20.40
N PRO A 2 4.76 -10.32 19.96
CA PRO A 2 3.34 -10.51 19.65
C PRO A 2 3.22 -11.48 18.47
N LEU A 3 2.37 -12.51 18.59
CA LEU A 3 2.12 -13.55 17.56
C LEU A 3 1.84 -12.97 16.15
N GLN A 4 1.30 -11.75 16.08
CA GLN A 4 0.93 -11.07 14.85
C GLN A 4 2.12 -10.74 13.91
N HIS A 5 3.35 -10.68 14.45
CA HIS A 5 4.56 -10.47 13.65
C HIS A 5 5.17 -11.78 13.16
N ASP A 6 5.13 -12.82 13.99
CA ASP A 6 5.77 -14.11 13.72
C ASP A 6 5.03 -14.91 12.62
N TYR A 7 3.72 -14.68 12.46
CA TYR A 7 2.86 -15.36 11.48
C TYR A 7 2.37 -14.44 10.35
N ARG A 8 3.05 -13.30 10.13
CA ARG A 8 2.69 -12.43 9.01
C ARG A 8 2.97 -13.18 7.69
N PRO A 9 1.99 -13.28 6.77
CA PRO A 9 2.21 -13.89 5.46
C PRO A 9 3.44 -13.30 4.76
N GLN A 10 4.34 -14.17 4.30
CA GLN A 10 5.58 -13.80 3.61
C GLN A 10 5.45 -13.86 2.08
N ASN A 11 4.39 -14.49 1.59
CA ASN A 11 4.04 -14.56 0.17
C ASN A 11 2.51 -14.52 0.00
N PHE A 12 2.04 -14.45 -1.25
CA PHE A 12 0.62 -14.35 -1.53
C PHE A 12 -0.14 -15.66 -1.28
N GLU A 13 0.54 -16.80 -1.31
CA GLU A 13 -0.02 -18.13 -1.04
C GLU A 13 -0.37 -18.31 0.44
N GLU A 14 0.40 -17.67 1.33
CA GLU A 14 0.14 -17.58 2.77
C GLU A 14 -0.90 -16.51 3.13
N PHE A 15 -1.41 -15.72 2.17
CA PHE A 15 -2.41 -14.70 2.46
C PHE A 15 -3.81 -15.31 2.55
N PHE A 16 -4.39 -15.33 3.75
CA PHE A 16 -5.70 -15.93 4.00
C PHE A 16 -6.86 -14.98 3.65
N GLY A 17 -7.92 -15.55 3.05
CA GLY A 17 -9.12 -14.81 2.64
C GLY A 17 -8.89 -13.83 1.48
N ASN A 18 -9.95 -13.11 1.08
CA ASN A 18 -9.88 -12.08 0.01
C ASN A 18 -9.26 -12.57 -1.32
N THR A 19 -9.47 -13.85 -1.66
CA THR A 19 -8.77 -14.54 -2.78
C THR A 19 -8.88 -13.79 -4.11
N SER A 20 -10.05 -13.25 -4.44
CA SER A 20 -10.26 -12.52 -5.70
C SER A 20 -9.41 -11.24 -5.77
N GLN A 21 -9.26 -10.53 -4.66
CA GLN A 21 -8.45 -9.33 -4.55
C GLN A 21 -6.97 -9.66 -4.66
N ILE A 22 -6.52 -10.71 -3.96
CA ILE A 22 -5.13 -11.17 -4.01
C ILE A 22 -4.75 -11.60 -5.42
N GLU A 23 -5.58 -12.42 -6.07
CA GLU A 23 -5.36 -12.86 -7.45
C GLU A 23 -5.31 -11.70 -8.44
N MET A 24 -6.16 -10.68 -8.26
CA MET A 24 -6.11 -9.47 -9.08
C MET A 24 -4.77 -8.74 -8.92
N VAL A 25 -4.28 -8.58 -7.69
CA VAL A 25 -3.00 -7.92 -7.39
C VAL A 25 -1.84 -8.70 -8.00
N LYS A 26 -1.78 -10.02 -7.77
CA LYS A 26 -0.75 -10.92 -8.35
C LYS A 26 -0.68 -10.78 -9.86
N LYS A 27 -1.82 -10.93 -10.55
CA LYS A 27 -1.89 -10.81 -12.02
C LYS A 27 -1.52 -9.43 -12.53
N THR A 28 -1.72 -8.39 -11.72
CA THR A 28 -1.34 -7.02 -12.08
C THR A 28 0.16 -6.81 -11.98
N LEU A 29 0.80 -7.35 -10.94
CA LEU A 29 2.25 -7.25 -10.72
C LEU A 29 3.08 -8.12 -11.67
N GLN A 30 2.49 -9.16 -12.26
CA GLN A 30 3.12 -9.98 -13.30
C GLN A 30 3.15 -9.32 -14.69
N ARG A 31 2.63 -8.11 -14.84
CA ARG A 31 2.62 -7.38 -16.12
C ARG A 31 3.97 -6.70 -16.35
N GLU A 32 4.17 -6.22 -17.58
CA GLU A 32 5.32 -5.36 -17.90
C GLU A 32 5.38 -4.14 -16.94
N PRO A 33 6.57 -3.69 -16.53
CA PRO A 33 6.75 -2.67 -15.49
C PRO A 33 5.97 -1.35 -15.72
N GLU A 34 5.77 -0.96 -16.97
CA GLU A 34 5.01 0.23 -17.37
C GLU A 34 3.49 0.07 -17.25
N LYS A 35 3.00 -1.19 -17.23
CA LYS A 35 1.59 -1.54 -17.03
C LYS A 35 1.24 -1.75 -15.57
N ILE A 36 2.23 -1.82 -14.67
CA ILE A 36 2.02 -1.90 -13.23
C ILE A 36 1.54 -0.52 -12.73
N PRO A 37 0.41 -0.47 -11.98
CA PRO A 37 -0.08 0.76 -11.39
C PRO A 37 0.97 1.42 -10.48
N LYS A 38 1.12 2.73 -10.60
CA LYS A 38 2.02 3.51 -9.72
C LYS A 38 1.42 3.79 -8.35
N ALA A 39 0.14 3.50 -8.14
CA ALA A 39 -0.55 3.78 -6.89
C ALA A 39 -1.57 2.70 -6.53
N TYR A 40 -1.54 2.25 -5.29
CA TYR A 40 -2.52 1.34 -4.68
C TYR A 40 -3.22 2.02 -3.52
N LEU A 41 -4.54 1.87 -3.45
CA LEU A 41 -5.33 2.23 -2.28
C LEU A 41 -5.95 0.97 -1.70
N ILE A 42 -5.46 0.54 -0.55
CA ILE A 42 -5.90 -0.66 0.17
C ILE A 42 -6.81 -0.23 1.31
N THR A 43 -8.08 -0.62 1.23
CA THR A 43 -9.10 -0.29 2.23
C THR A 43 -9.59 -1.56 2.93
N GLY A 44 -9.98 -1.44 4.20
CA GLY A 44 -10.63 -2.54 4.91
C GLY A 44 -10.49 -2.43 6.44
N PRO A 45 -11.32 -3.16 7.22
CA PRO A 45 -11.27 -3.11 8.68
C PRO A 45 -9.89 -3.44 9.28
N ALA A 46 -9.68 -3.13 10.56
CA ALA A 46 -8.46 -3.53 11.26
C ALA A 46 -8.30 -5.07 11.22
N GLY A 47 -7.06 -5.55 11.09
CA GLY A 47 -6.77 -6.99 11.08
C GLY A 47 -7.05 -7.75 9.78
N CYS A 48 -7.54 -7.10 8.71
CA CYS A 48 -7.81 -7.79 7.43
C CYS A 48 -6.57 -7.95 6.51
N GLY A 49 -5.36 -7.64 6.99
CA GLY A 49 -4.12 -7.81 6.23
C GLY A 49 -3.71 -6.66 5.30
N LYS A 50 -4.22 -5.42 5.48
CA LYS A 50 -3.88 -4.27 4.62
C LYS A 50 -2.38 -4.04 4.48
N THR A 51 -1.71 -3.80 5.61
CA THR A 51 -0.28 -3.52 5.66
C THR A 51 0.50 -4.75 5.18
N THR A 52 0.06 -5.96 5.52
CA THR A 52 0.66 -7.22 4.99
C THR A 52 0.63 -7.25 3.47
N LEU A 53 -0.52 -6.95 2.85
CA LEU A 53 -0.62 -6.90 1.40
C LEU A 53 0.30 -5.84 0.79
N ALA A 54 0.52 -4.70 1.47
CA ALA A 54 1.48 -3.69 1.01
C ALA A 54 2.92 -4.24 0.95
N TYR A 55 3.35 -5.00 1.96
CA TYR A 55 4.66 -5.67 1.94
C TYR A 55 4.77 -6.70 0.82
N LEU A 56 3.73 -7.52 0.61
CA LEU A 56 3.71 -8.48 -0.48
C LEU A 56 3.77 -7.80 -1.86
N ILE A 57 3.10 -6.66 -2.01
CA ILE A 57 3.20 -5.84 -3.23
C ILE A 57 4.62 -5.30 -3.40
N ARG A 58 5.26 -4.78 -2.34
CA ARG A 58 6.67 -4.32 -2.38
C ARG A 58 7.60 -5.42 -2.88
N ASP A 59 7.48 -6.60 -2.30
CA ASP A 59 8.36 -7.74 -2.61
C ASP A 59 8.16 -8.23 -4.04
N ALA A 60 6.91 -8.42 -4.44
CA ALA A 60 6.60 -8.85 -5.80
C ALA A 60 6.85 -7.78 -6.86
N PHE A 61 6.81 -6.50 -6.49
CA PHE A 61 7.25 -5.42 -7.36
C PHE A 61 8.77 -5.41 -7.53
N GLY A 62 9.53 -5.97 -6.58
CA GLY A 62 10.98 -6.03 -6.63
C GLY A 62 11.66 -4.77 -6.10
N CYS A 63 11.03 -4.11 -5.12
CA CYS A 63 11.63 -2.98 -4.41
C CYS A 63 12.64 -3.48 -3.38
N SER A 64 13.79 -2.82 -3.29
CA SER A 64 14.77 -3.11 -2.24
C SER A 64 14.27 -2.65 -0.88
N ILE A 65 14.81 -3.22 0.20
CA ILE A 65 14.45 -2.82 1.57
C ILE A 65 14.93 -1.38 1.84
N GLU A 66 16.07 -1.00 1.29
CA GLU A 66 16.66 0.34 1.39
C GLU A 66 15.83 1.40 0.66
N ASP A 67 14.99 0.99 -0.28
CA ASP A 67 14.10 1.85 -1.07
C ASP A 67 12.64 1.73 -0.64
N PHE A 68 12.39 1.09 0.51
CA PHE A 68 11.07 0.98 1.10
C PHE A 68 10.91 1.96 2.25
N ILE A 69 9.98 2.90 2.09
CA ILE A 69 9.68 3.93 3.09
C ILE A 69 8.29 3.66 3.65
N GLU A 70 8.20 3.45 4.95
CA GLU A 70 6.93 3.27 5.66
C GLU A 70 6.67 4.44 6.60
N ILE A 71 5.46 4.99 6.51
CA ILE A 71 5.04 6.19 7.22
C ILE A 71 3.70 5.90 7.88
N ASP A 72 3.69 5.91 9.22
CA ASP A 72 2.44 5.88 10.00
C ASP A 72 1.84 7.29 10.05
N ALA A 73 0.82 7.50 9.22
CA ALA A 73 0.17 8.79 9.06
C ALA A 73 -0.72 9.17 10.27
N SER A 74 -0.99 8.23 11.19
CA SER A 74 -1.71 8.50 12.44
C SER A 74 -0.82 9.17 13.50
N VAL A 75 0.49 8.95 13.42
CA VAL A 75 1.49 9.58 14.29
C VAL A 75 1.94 10.92 13.70
N ASP A 76 2.17 10.97 12.38
CA ASP A 76 2.59 12.18 11.68
C ASP A 76 1.45 12.84 10.88
N ARG A 77 0.61 13.59 11.60
CA ARG A 77 -0.66 14.13 11.07
C ARG A 77 -0.53 15.41 10.25
N GLY A 78 0.67 16.01 10.21
CA GLY A 78 0.91 17.38 9.74
C GLY A 78 1.27 17.50 8.25
N ILE A 79 0.65 18.46 7.55
CA ILE A 79 0.95 18.74 6.13
C ILE A 79 2.40 19.14 5.86
N LYS A 80 3.10 19.70 6.85
CA LYS A 80 4.51 20.11 6.70
C LYS A 80 5.42 18.90 6.45
N HIS A 81 5.18 17.79 7.15
CA HIS A 81 5.96 16.57 6.97
C HIS A 81 5.63 15.88 5.64
N MET A 82 4.35 15.79 5.28
CA MET A 82 3.91 15.27 3.98
C MET A 82 4.45 16.06 2.78
N ARG A 83 4.66 17.38 2.92
CA ARG A 83 5.28 18.22 1.89
C ARG A 83 6.79 18.02 1.80
N ALA A 84 7.48 17.96 2.93
CA ALA A 84 8.91 17.67 2.96
C ALA A 84 9.20 16.28 2.38
N MET A 85 8.40 15.28 2.78
CA MET A 85 8.46 13.95 2.20
C MET A 85 8.24 13.97 0.69
N LYS A 86 7.33 14.79 0.17
CA LYS A 86 7.09 14.86 -1.27
C LYS A 86 8.35 15.26 -2.05
N GLU A 87 9.17 16.16 -1.53
CA GLU A 87 10.48 16.49 -2.14
C GLU A 87 11.41 15.27 -2.08
N ASP A 88 11.42 14.56 -0.95
CA ASP A 88 12.22 13.34 -0.79
C ASP A 88 11.76 12.20 -1.72
N LEU A 89 10.45 12.09 -1.98
CA LEU A 89 9.86 11.11 -2.87
C LEU A 89 10.13 11.38 -4.36
N GLU A 90 10.60 12.57 -4.72
CA GLU A 90 11.02 12.90 -6.08
C GLU A 90 12.45 12.46 -6.38
N TYR A 91 13.24 12.09 -5.37
CA TYR A 91 14.57 11.52 -5.57
C TYR A 91 14.50 10.13 -6.22
N ALA A 92 15.61 9.77 -6.89
CA ALA A 92 15.81 8.43 -7.39
C ALA A 92 15.99 7.45 -6.21
N PRO A 93 15.61 6.17 -6.37
CA PRO A 93 15.91 5.15 -5.37
C PRO A 93 17.42 5.04 -5.16
N LEU A 94 17.82 4.66 -3.95
CA LEU A 94 19.20 4.44 -3.55
C LEU A 94 19.80 3.23 -4.29
N VAL A 95 19.05 2.13 -4.36
CA VAL A 95 19.50 0.87 -4.98
C VAL A 95 18.64 0.48 -6.18
N GLY A 96 17.34 0.77 -6.13
CA GLY A 96 16.34 0.51 -7.16
C GLY A 96 15.78 -0.92 -7.16
N GLY A 97 16.47 -1.88 -6.56
CA GLY A 97 16.09 -3.30 -6.63
C GLY A 97 15.92 -3.79 -8.08
N SER A 98 15.12 -4.83 -8.30
CA SER A 98 14.79 -5.29 -9.67
C SER A 98 13.76 -4.41 -10.37
N SER A 99 13.03 -3.58 -9.60
CA SER A 99 12.02 -2.66 -10.13
C SER A 99 12.60 -1.35 -10.69
N GLY A 100 13.82 -1.00 -10.29
CA GLY A 100 14.44 0.30 -10.52
C GLY A 100 13.76 1.47 -9.79
N LYS A 101 12.91 1.20 -8.79
CA LYS A 101 11.99 2.16 -8.17
C LYS A 101 11.89 1.97 -6.65
N GLN A 102 11.48 3.02 -5.96
CA GLN A 102 11.15 2.99 -4.54
C GLN A 102 9.65 2.71 -4.32
N VAL A 103 9.32 2.19 -3.14
CA VAL A 103 7.94 1.97 -2.69
C VAL A 103 7.72 2.76 -1.40
N VAL A 104 6.64 3.52 -1.36
CA VAL A 104 6.26 4.31 -0.21
C VAL A 104 4.91 3.84 0.30
N LEU A 105 4.89 3.35 1.52
CA LEU A 105 3.71 2.94 2.25
C LEU A 105 3.28 4.05 3.21
N LEU A 106 2.07 4.57 3.00
CA LEU A 106 1.38 5.45 3.93
C LEU A 106 0.33 4.61 4.67
N ASP A 107 0.60 4.24 5.92
CA ASP A 107 -0.34 3.48 6.75
C ASP A 107 -1.25 4.39 7.58
N GLU A 108 -2.44 3.89 7.92
CA GLU A 108 -3.45 4.59 8.72
C GLU A 108 -3.76 6.03 8.24
N VAL A 109 -3.82 6.25 6.92
CA VAL A 109 -3.98 7.59 6.31
C VAL A 109 -5.32 8.29 6.60
N HIS A 110 -6.24 7.66 7.33
CA HIS A 110 -7.45 8.32 7.82
C HIS A 110 -7.15 9.23 9.03
N GLY A 111 -6.02 9.04 9.72
CA GLY A 111 -5.62 9.85 10.88
C GLY A 111 -5.08 11.25 10.55
N ILE A 112 -4.94 11.59 9.26
CA ILE A 112 -4.34 12.86 8.82
C ILE A 112 -5.35 14.02 8.76
N THR A 113 -4.81 15.24 8.77
CA THR A 113 -5.60 16.46 8.51
C THR A 113 -6.21 16.50 7.10
N HIS A 114 -7.32 17.21 6.93
CA HIS A 114 -7.96 17.40 5.62
C HIS A 114 -7.01 17.93 4.54
N ASP A 115 -6.17 18.91 4.90
CA ASP A 115 -5.21 19.49 3.96
C ASP A 115 -4.14 18.49 3.54
N ALA A 116 -3.65 17.65 4.46
CA ALA A 116 -2.71 16.57 4.15
C ALA A 116 -3.35 15.55 3.21
N ARG A 117 -4.62 15.21 3.43
CA ARG A 117 -5.39 14.33 2.54
C ARG A 117 -5.47 14.89 1.12
N GLU A 118 -5.83 16.16 0.94
CA GLU A 118 -5.86 16.79 -0.39
C GLU A 118 -4.48 16.81 -1.07
N ALA A 119 -3.39 16.96 -0.30
CA ALA A 119 -2.03 16.88 -0.83
C ALA A 119 -1.67 15.48 -1.32
N ILE A 120 -2.07 14.43 -0.59
CA ILE A 120 -1.91 13.03 -1.01
C ILE A 120 -2.72 12.76 -2.27
N LEU A 121 -3.98 13.20 -2.34
CA LEU A 121 -4.83 13.03 -3.52
C LEU A 121 -4.20 13.64 -4.78
N LYS A 122 -3.62 14.85 -4.68
CA LYS A 122 -2.88 15.47 -5.79
C LYS A 122 -1.63 14.67 -6.19
N THR A 123 -0.98 14.03 -5.22
CA THR A 123 0.18 13.17 -5.47
C THR A 123 -0.25 11.86 -6.14
N LEU A 124 -1.42 11.31 -5.80
CA LEU A 124 -2.00 10.15 -6.52
C LEU A 124 -2.40 10.47 -7.96
N GLU A 125 -2.81 11.71 -8.25
CA GLU A 125 -3.10 12.14 -9.62
C GLU A 125 -1.84 12.22 -10.49
N LYS A 126 -0.71 12.64 -9.90
CA LYS A 126 0.60 12.72 -10.54
C LYS A 126 1.67 12.08 -9.63
N PRO A 127 1.74 10.74 -9.59
CA PRO A 127 2.70 10.04 -8.75
C PRO A 127 4.13 10.35 -9.21
N PRO A 128 5.11 10.45 -8.28
CA PRO A 128 6.51 10.67 -8.64
C PRO A 128 7.01 9.60 -9.62
N PRO A 129 7.94 9.94 -10.53
CA PRO A 129 8.30 9.08 -11.66
C PRO A 129 8.88 7.71 -11.23
N ASN A 130 9.68 7.70 -10.15
CA ASN A 130 10.42 6.55 -9.67
C ASN A 130 9.82 5.91 -8.41
N THR A 131 8.55 6.16 -8.15
CA THR A 131 7.90 5.81 -6.88
C THR A 131 6.58 5.09 -7.13
N MET A 132 6.39 3.96 -6.44
CA MET A 132 5.08 3.37 -6.24
C MET A 132 4.53 3.83 -4.88
N LEU A 133 3.29 4.31 -4.86
CA LEU A 133 2.59 4.71 -3.65
C LEU A 133 1.61 3.62 -3.21
N ILE A 134 1.62 3.25 -1.95
CA ILE A 134 0.65 2.34 -1.34
C ILE A 134 0.02 3.04 -0.15
N LEU A 135 -1.30 3.14 -0.14
CA LEU A 135 -2.04 3.76 0.95
C LEU A 135 -2.90 2.71 1.64
N CYS A 136 -2.81 2.63 2.97
CA CYS A 136 -3.62 1.74 3.79
C CYS A 136 -4.55 2.54 4.69
N THR A 137 -5.83 2.17 4.73
CA THR A 137 -6.84 2.86 5.55
C THR A 137 -7.98 1.94 5.97
N THR A 138 -8.55 2.21 7.14
CA THR A 138 -9.80 1.59 7.60
C THR A 138 -11.03 2.29 7.04
N GLU A 139 -10.90 3.56 6.66
CA GLU A 139 -11.99 4.38 6.14
C GLU A 139 -11.93 4.50 4.62
N VAL A 140 -13.10 4.42 3.97
CA VAL A 140 -13.20 4.65 2.53
C VAL A 140 -13.14 6.14 2.27
N PHE A 141 -12.09 6.60 1.58
CA PHE A 141 -12.04 7.97 1.09
C PHE A 141 -12.94 8.14 -0.12
N ASP A 142 -13.69 9.25 -0.14
CA ASP A 142 -14.33 9.70 -1.36
C ASP A 142 -13.27 10.31 -2.28
N LEU A 143 -12.73 9.45 -3.15
CA LEU A 143 -11.82 9.89 -4.19
C LEU A 143 -12.61 10.64 -5.24
N LYS A 144 -12.20 11.89 -5.54
CA LYS A 144 -12.68 12.62 -6.71
C LYS A 144 -12.49 11.75 -7.97
N ASP A 145 -13.38 11.87 -8.95
CA ASP A 145 -13.40 10.99 -10.13
C ASP A 145 -12.08 10.96 -10.92
N THR A 146 -11.29 12.03 -10.84
CA THR A 146 -9.95 12.13 -11.44
C THR A 146 -8.95 11.15 -10.85
N THR A 147 -8.98 10.93 -9.53
CA THR A 147 -8.05 10.04 -8.81
C THR A 147 -8.41 8.56 -8.99
N LYS A 148 -9.71 8.25 -9.22
CA LYS A 148 -10.19 6.86 -9.43
C LYS A 148 -9.53 6.15 -10.61
N ARG A 149 -9.07 6.88 -11.63
CA ARG A 149 -8.42 6.33 -12.83
C ARG A 149 -6.92 6.07 -12.67
N ARG A 150 -6.30 6.56 -11.58
CA ARG A 150 -4.85 6.56 -11.38
C ARG A 150 -4.39 5.67 -10.23
N CYS A 151 -5.30 5.22 -9.37
CA CYS A 151 -5.02 4.24 -8.31
C CYS A 151 -5.76 2.92 -8.55
N THR A 152 -5.08 1.80 -8.28
CA THR A 152 -5.73 0.50 -8.15
C THR A 152 -6.31 0.38 -6.76
N LYS A 153 -7.64 0.22 -6.66
CA LYS A 153 -8.32 0.05 -5.39
C LYS A 153 -8.39 -1.43 -5.02
N VAL A 154 -8.00 -1.75 -3.80
CA VAL A 154 -8.09 -3.09 -3.23
C VAL A 154 -8.90 -3.02 -1.96
N ASN A 155 -10.15 -3.50 -2.00
CA ASN A 155 -11.00 -3.51 -0.82
C ASN A 155 -10.97 -4.89 -0.16
N LEU A 156 -10.30 -4.98 0.98
CA LEU A 156 -10.21 -6.16 1.82
C LEU A 156 -11.41 -6.22 2.77
N LYS A 157 -11.99 -7.41 2.86
CA LYS A 157 -13.09 -7.73 3.77
C LYS A 157 -12.53 -8.40 5.03
N PRO A 158 -13.26 -8.33 6.17
CA PRO A 158 -12.97 -9.19 7.32
C PRO A 158 -12.85 -10.65 6.91
N LEU A 159 -11.96 -11.38 7.57
CA LEU A 159 -11.90 -12.82 7.44
C LEU A 159 -13.22 -13.44 7.90
N LEU A 160 -13.73 -14.40 7.13
CA LEU A 160 -14.87 -15.18 7.57
C LEU A 160 -14.42 -16.16 8.65
N MET A 161 -15.37 -16.61 9.47
CA MET A 161 -15.08 -17.58 10.53
C MET A 161 -14.50 -18.88 9.97
N SER A 162 -14.91 -19.28 8.75
CA SER A 162 -14.31 -20.39 8.02
C SER A 162 -12.83 -20.19 7.72
N ASP A 163 -12.42 -18.98 7.36
CA ASP A 163 -11.04 -18.65 7.02
C ASP A 163 -10.18 -18.61 8.29
N MET A 164 -10.75 -18.11 9.40
CA MET A 164 -10.07 -18.12 10.70
C MET A 164 -9.86 -19.53 11.26
N LEU A 165 -10.79 -20.45 11.01
CA LEU A 165 -10.62 -21.85 11.44
C LEU A 165 -9.47 -22.53 10.67
N SER A 166 -9.31 -22.25 9.38
CA SER A 166 -8.18 -22.77 8.59
C SER A 166 -6.79 -22.24 9.00
N LEU A 167 -6.72 -21.26 9.90
CA LEU A 167 -5.47 -20.72 10.44
C LEU A 167 -5.00 -21.43 11.72
N ILE A 168 -5.88 -22.21 12.35
CA ILE A 168 -5.66 -22.83 13.69
C ILE A 168 -5.36 -24.34 13.57
N ASP A 169 -5.65 -24.95 12.41
CA ASP A 169 -5.31 -26.33 12.07
C ASP A 169 -3.91 -26.44 11.44
#